data_AF-A0AAC9LQ37-F1
#
_entry.id   AF-A0AAC9LQ37-F1
#
_cell.length_a   1.000
_cell.length_b   1.000
_cell.length_c   1.000
_cell.angle_alpha   90.00
_cell.angle_beta   90.00
_cell.angle_gamma   90.00
#
_symmetry.space_group_name_H-M   'P 1'
#
loop_
_entity.id
_entity.type
_entity.pdbx_description
1 polymer ?
#
loop_
_entity_poly.entity_id
_entity_poly.type
_entity_poly.pdbx_seq_one_letter_code
_entity_poly.pdbx_strand_id
1 'polypeptide(L)'
;MKPSQIPNAGNGLYTAIDIFKNEIISIFKGEIISTFEAEKRVNKGEDRYFINLLDGNIMDSMHTQCYAKYANDAKGIVNNTFKNNAKITLDSDDNVCIMATKNINAGDEVFCSYGKAYWQKHS
;
A
#
# COMPACT_ATOMS: atom_id res chain seq x y z
N MET A 1 9.00 11.51 -0.52
CA MET A 1 9.16 10.31 0.34
C MET A 1 10.17 10.64 1.42
N LYS A 2 9.89 10.25 2.66
CA LYS A 2 10.80 10.40 3.82
C LYS A 2 10.57 9.21 4.77
N PRO A 3 11.42 8.99 5.79
CA PRO A 3 11.19 7.93 6.76
C PRO A 3 9.78 8.00 7.35
N SER A 4 9.14 6.85 7.51
CA SER A 4 7.82 6.74 8.12
C SER A 4 7.86 7.20 9.57
N GLN A 5 6.74 7.74 10.05
CA GLN A 5 6.53 8.00 11.48
C GLN A 5 6.35 6.72 12.29
N ILE A 6 6.01 5.59 11.64
CA ILE A 6 5.96 4.29 12.31
C ILE A 6 7.41 3.79 12.48
N PRO A 7 7.83 3.48 13.73
CA PRO A 7 9.17 2.96 13.97
C PRO A 7 9.46 1.72 13.14
N ASN A 8 10.64 1.68 12.51
CA ASN A 8 11.14 0.56 11.70
C ASN A 8 10.31 0.21 10.46
N ALA A 9 9.37 1.05 10.02
CA ALA A 9 8.57 0.81 8.81
C ALA A 9 9.26 1.23 7.50
N GLY A 10 10.48 1.78 7.57
CA GLY A 10 11.20 2.26 6.39
C GLY A 10 10.67 3.62 5.90
N ASN A 11 10.39 3.74 4.60
CA ASN A 11 9.89 4.98 4.01
C ASN A 11 8.37 5.06 4.06
N GLY A 12 7.83 6.28 4.19
CA GLY A 12 6.40 6.58 4.14
C GLY A 12 6.00 7.40 2.91
N LEU A 13 4.71 7.28 2.56
CA LEU A 13 4.03 8.12 1.57
C LEU A 13 3.45 9.37 2.26
N TYR A 14 3.78 10.56 1.78
CA TYR A 14 3.34 11.83 2.35
C TYR A 14 2.62 12.67 1.31
N THR A 15 1.58 13.37 1.72
CA THR A 15 0.84 14.30 0.87
C THR A 15 1.66 15.57 0.63
N ALA A 16 1.59 16.13 -0.58
CA ALA A 16 2.18 17.44 -0.89
C ALA A 16 1.16 18.59 -0.81
N ILE A 17 -0.12 18.25 -0.84
CA ILE A 17 -1.29 19.14 -0.81
C ILE A 17 -2.34 18.54 0.12
N ASP A 18 -3.34 19.33 0.48
CA ASP A 18 -4.52 18.79 1.18
C ASP A 18 -5.25 17.80 0.26
N ILE A 19 -5.71 16.70 0.84
CA ILE A 19 -6.49 15.66 0.19
C ILE A 19 -7.82 15.54 0.89
N PHE A 20 -8.91 15.58 0.14
CA PHE A 20 -10.26 15.43 0.68
C PHE A 20 -10.69 13.97 0.73
N LYS A 21 -11.64 13.68 1.62
CA LYS A 21 -12.25 12.36 1.73
C LYS A 21 -12.75 11.88 0.36
N ASN A 22 -12.45 10.63 0.03
CA ASN A 22 -12.76 9.93 -1.22
C ASN A 22 -11.93 10.36 -2.45
N GLU A 23 -10.94 11.23 -2.30
CA GLU A 23 -9.99 11.48 -3.39
C GLU A 23 -8.99 10.35 -3.55
N ILE A 24 -8.59 10.11 -4.80
CA ILE A 24 -7.52 9.16 -5.15
C ILE A 24 -6.18 9.84 -4.85
N ILE A 25 -5.37 9.18 -4.02
CA ILE A 25 -4.05 9.66 -3.60
C ILE A 25 -2.97 9.20 -4.58
N SER A 26 -2.99 7.90 -4.92
CA SER A 26 -2.01 7.29 -5.82
C SER A 26 -2.56 6.00 -6.38
N ILE A 27 -2.20 5.70 -7.64
CA ILE A 27 -2.49 4.43 -8.30
C ILE A 27 -1.32 3.46 -8.07
N PHE A 28 -1.62 2.17 -7.90
CA PHE A 28 -0.62 1.12 -7.88
C PHE A 28 -0.17 0.79 -9.30
N LYS A 29 1.14 0.60 -9.45
CA LYS A 29 1.78 0.19 -10.71
C LYS A 29 2.74 -0.93 -10.39
N GLY A 30 2.71 -1.97 -11.21
CA GLY A 30 3.54 -3.15 -11.01
C GLY A 30 3.58 -4.02 -12.24
N GLU A 31 4.44 -5.03 -12.17
CA GLU A 31 4.44 -6.14 -13.11
C GLU A 31 3.24 -7.04 -12.78
N ILE A 32 2.47 -7.43 -13.80
CA ILE A 32 1.43 -8.46 -13.64
C ILE A 32 2.10 -9.81 -13.81
N ILE A 33 2.15 -10.58 -12.72
CA ILE A 33 2.80 -11.88 -12.67
C ILE A 33 1.77 -12.99 -12.45
N SER A 34 2.07 -14.16 -13.01
CA SER A 34 1.29 -15.36 -12.77
C SER A 34 1.51 -15.88 -11.35
N THR A 35 0.61 -16.74 -10.87
CA THR A 35 0.76 -17.43 -9.59
C THR A 35 2.06 -18.23 -9.49
N PHE A 36 2.49 -18.87 -10.57
CA PHE A 36 3.76 -19.61 -10.62
C PHE A 36 4.98 -18.72 -10.41
N GLU A 37 5.01 -17.52 -11.02
CA GLU A 37 6.10 -16.57 -10.82
C GLU A 37 6.05 -15.95 -9.42
N ALA A 38 4.84 -15.66 -8.92
CA ALA A 38 4.65 -15.19 -7.57
C ALA A 38 5.18 -16.18 -6.52
N GLU A 39 4.92 -17.49 -6.67
CA GLU A 39 5.45 -18.53 -5.78
C GLU A 39 6.99 -18.53 -5.72
N LYS A 40 7.65 -18.36 -6.88
CA LYS A 40 9.12 -18.26 -6.91
C LYS A 40 9.64 -17.05 -6.14
N ARG A 41 8.97 -15.89 -6.26
CA ARG A 41 9.35 -14.66 -5.54
C ARG A 41 9.05 -14.77 -4.05
N VAL A 42 7.95 -15.41 -3.65
CA VAL A 42 7.66 -15.74 -2.25
C VAL A 42 8.76 -16.60 -1.64
N ASN A 43 9.24 -17.62 -2.35
CA ASN A 43 10.36 -18.46 -1.88
C ASN A 43 11.68 -17.71 -1.71
N LYS A 44 11.81 -16.51 -2.31
CA LYS A 44 12.94 -15.59 -2.14
C LYS A 44 12.68 -14.47 -1.13
N GLY A 45 11.48 -14.37 -0.57
CA GLY A 45 11.07 -13.25 0.32
C GLY A 45 10.84 -11.93 -0.42
N GLU A 46 10.51 -11.98 -1.71
CA GLU A 46 10.34 -10.82 -2.60
C GLU A 46 8.86 -10.44 -2.80
N ASP A 47 8.01 -10.68 -1.80
CA ASP A 47 6.55 -10.61 -1.91
C ASP A 47 5.91 -9.47 -1.11
N ARG A 48 6.72 -8.57 -0.54
CA ARG A 48 6.29 -7.45 0.31
C ARG A 48 5.38 -6.43 -0.38
N TYR A 49 5.32 -6.43 -1.71
CA TYR A 49 4.56 -5.46 -2.51
C TYR A 49 3.55 -6.11 -3.46
N PHE A 50 3.13 -7.34 -3.13
CA PHE A 50 2.12 -8.05 -3.88
C PHE A 50 0.72 -7.50 -3.60
N ILE A 51 -0.06 -7.37 -4.67
CA ILE A 51 -1.50 -7.12 -4.61
C ILE A 51 -2.18 -8.23 -5.42
N ASN A 52 -3.09 -8.95 -4.75
CA ASN A 52 -3.96 -9.90 -5.43
C ASN A 52 -5.03 -9.12 -6.21
N LEU A 53 -5.10 -9.35 -7.51
CA LEU A 53 -6.10 -8.76 -8.40
C LEU A 53 -7.36 -9.63 -8.45
N LEU A 54 -8.47 -9.04 -8.90
CA LEU A 54 -9.77 -9.72 -8.95
C LEU A 54 -9.79 -10.90 -9.94
N ASP A 55 -8.92 -10.87 -10.95
CA ASP A 55 -8.78 -11.93 -11.94
C ASP A 55 -7.87 -13.09 -11.47
N GLY A 56 -7.36 -13.02 -10.25
CA GLY A 56 -6.45 -14.01 -9.65
C GLY A 56 -4.97 -13.82 -10.00
N ASN A 57 -4.63 -12.85 -10.86
CA ASN A 57 -3.24 -12.47 -11.07
C ASN A 57 -2.70 -11.67 -9.88
N ILE A 58 -1.37 -11.50 -9.84
CA ILE A 58 -0.70 -10.72 -8.81
C ILE A 58 -0.02 -9.53 -9.47
N MET A 59 -0.25 -8.34 -8.94
CA MET A 59 0.53 -7.16 -9.27
C MET A 59 1.70 -7.05 -8.29
N ASP A 60 2.93 -7.08 -8.80
CA ASP A 60 4.14 -6.86 -8.01
C ASP A 60 4.71 -5.46 -8.27
N SER A 61 4.66 -4.61 -7.24
CA SER A 61 5.18 -3.23 -7.29
C SER A 61 6.65 -3.10 -6.85
N MET A 62 7.34 -4.19 -6.50
CA MET A 62 8.68 -4.15 -5.89
C MET A 62 9.69 -3.38 -6.74
N HIS A 63 9.82 -3.76 -8.01
CA HIS A 63 10.77 -3.18 -8.97
C HIS A 63 10.17 -2.06 -9.85
N THR A 64 8.92 -1.68 -9.59
CA THR A 64 8.22 -0.65 -10.36
C THR A 64 8.22 0.69 -9.62
N GLN A 65 8.40 1.79 -10.35
CA GLN A 65 8.23 3.15 -9.80
C GLN A 65 6.74 3.37 -9.50
N CYS A 66 6.39 3.30 -8.22
CA CYS A 66 5.03 3.32 -7.72
C CYS A 66 5.05 3.98 -6.34
N TYR A 67 4.39 5.13 -6.18
CA TYR A 67 4.34 5.83 -4.89
C TYR A 67 3.42 5.12 -3.90
N ALA A 68 2.35 4.50 -4.38
CA ALA A 68 1.37 3.81 -3.55
C ALA A 68 2.01 2.71 -2.67
N LYS A 69 3.08 2.06 -3.15
CA LYS A 69 3.79 1.01 -2.40
C LYS A 69 4.44 1.49 -1.09
N TYR A 70 4.58 2.79 -0.89
CA TYR A 70 5.18 3.35 0.34
C TYR A 70 4.15 3.75 1.41
N ALA A 71 2.85 3.59 1.15
CA ALA A 71 1.85 3.82 2.19
C ALA A 71 1.89 2.68 3.21
N ASN A 72 2.11 3.00 4.50
CA ASN A 72 2.24 2.01 5.55
C ASN A 72 0.90 1.67 6.22
N ASP A 73 0.75 0.48 6.79
CA ASP A 73 -0.40 0.15 7.63
C ASP A 73 -0.11 0.46 9.10
N ALA A 74 -0.77 1.49 9.63
CA ALA A 74 -0.63 1.92 11.02
C ALA A 74 -1.17 0.91 12.03
N LYS A 75 -1.97 -0.07 11.60
CA LYS A 75 -2.53 -1.13 12.45
C LYS A 75 -1.80 -2.47 12.27
N GLY A 76 -0.56 -2.43 11.80
CA GLY A 76 0.29 -3.61 11.69
C GLY A 76 0.81 -4.15 13.03
N ILE A 77 1.98 -4.77 12.98
CA ILE A 77 2.60 -5.45 14.13
C ILE A 77 3.01 -4.47 15.24
N VAL A 78 3.48 -3.27 14.86
CA VAL A 78 3.98 -2.27 15.82
C VAL A 78 2.82 -1.52 16.45
N ASN A 79 2.71 -1.61 17.78
CA ASN A 79 1.75 -0.79 18.52
C ASN A 79 2.15 0.69 18.47
N ASN A 80 1.30 1.54 17.92
CA ASN A 80 1.51 2.97 17.75
C ASN A 80 0.18 3.72 17.84
N THR A 81 0.22 5.06 17.88
CA THR A 81 -0.97 5.90 18.02
C THR A 81 -1.61 6.32 16.69
N PHE A 82 -0.97 6.01 15.56
CA PHE A 82 -1.45 6.41 14.24
C PHE A 82 -2.67 5.57 13.83
N LYS A 83 -3.50 6.15 12.96
CA LYS A 83 -4.70 5.51 12.42
C LYS A 83 -4.67 5.59 10.92
N ASN A 84 -5.07 4.51 10.25
CA ASN A 84 -5.25 4.51 8.80
C ASN A 84 -6.22 5.63 8.39
N ASN A 85 -5.77 6.44 7.45
CA ASN A 85 -6.50 7.57 6.86
C ASN A 85 -6.84 7.33 5.39
N ALA A 86 -6.39 6.22 4.82
CA ALA A 86 -6.69 5.77 3.47
C ALA A 86 -6.99 4.27 3.39
N LYS A 87 -7.45 3.81 2.24
CA LYS A 87 -7.72 2.39 1.93
C LYS A 87 -7.27 2.03 0.52
N ILE A 88 -6.90 0.76 0.30
CA ILE A 88 -6.71 0.19 -1.03
C ILE A 88 -8.09 -0.12 -1.60
N THR A 89 -8.36 0.31 -2.82
CA THR A 89 -9.64 0.14 -3.53
C THR A 89 -9.42 0.15 -5.03
N LEU A 90 -10.49 -0.05 -5.80
CA LEU A 90 -10.51 0.26 -7.23
C LEU A 90 -11.00 1.69 -7.47
N ASP A 91 -10.45 2.36 -8.48
CA ASP A 91 -11.01 3.59 -9.04
C ASP A 91 -12.13 3.29 -10.06
N SER A 92 -12.60 4.31 -10.79
CA SER A 92 -13.67 4.16 -11.79
C SER A 92 -13.26 3.35 -13.03
N ASP A 93 -11.96 3.18 -13.25
CA ASP A 93 -11.40 2.47 -14.40
C ASP A 93 -10.82 1.11 -13.97
N ASP A 94 -11.24 0.60 -12.81
CA ASP A 94 -10.77 -0.65 -12.19
C ASP A 94 -9.26 -0.71 -11.89
N ASN A 95 -8.58 0.43 -11.77
CA ASN A 95 -7.20 0.45 -11.30
C ASN A 95 -7.14 0.32 -9.78
N VAL A 96 -6.24 -0.52 -9.28
CA VAL A 96 -5.96 -0.56 -7.84
C VAL A 96 -5.30 0.76 -7.41
N CYS A 97 -5.90 1.44 -6.45
CA CYS A 97 -5.45 2.73 -5.96
C CYS A 97 -5.57 2.85 -4.44
N ILE A 98 -4.93 3.90 -3.91
CA ILE A 98 -5.12 4.36 -2.53
C ILE A 98 -6.10 5.52 -2.56
N MET A 99 -7.19 5.38 -1.81
CA MET A 99 -8.21 6.42 -1.68
C MET A 99 -8.32 6.91 -0.24
N ALA A 100 -8.45 8.22 -0.06
CA ALA A 100 -8.61 8.84 1.24
C ALA A 100 -9.95 8.44 1.89
N THR A 101 -9.92 8.09 3.17
CA THR A 101 -11.14 7.76 3.96
C THR A 101 -11.63 8.92 4.82
N LYS A 102 -10.82 9.97 4.93
CA LYS A 102 -11.08 11.25 5.58
C LYS A 102 -10.21 12.33 4.94
N ASN A 103 -10.38 13.59 5.33
CA ASN A 103 -9.47 14.66 4.91
C ASN A 103 -8.07 14.42 5.52
N ILE A 104 -7.03 14.73 4.74
CA ILE A 104 -5.61 14.59 5.10
C ILE A 104 -4.95 15.91 4.73
N ASN A 105 -4.25 16.53 5.69
CA ASN A 105 -3.61 17.82 5.43
C ASN A 105 -2.34 17.63 4.59
N ALA A 106 -1.89 18.68 3.93
CA ALA A 106 -0.59 18.71 3.28
C ALA A 106 0.54 18.37 4.27
N GLY A 107 1.42 17.45 3.89
CA GLY A 107 2.57 17.03 4.69
C GLY A 107 2.28 15.89 5.69
N ASP A 108 1.04 15.45 5.82
CA ASP A 108 0.67 14.27 6.62
C ASP A 108 1.08 12.97 5.92
N GLU A 109 1.35 11.93 6.70
CA GLU A 109 1.61 10.59 6.18
C GLU A 109 0.30 9.87 5.83
N VAL A 110 0.33 9.15 4.71
CA VAL A 110 -0.76 8.31 4.25
C VAL A 110 -0.58 6.91 4.84
N PHE A 111 -1.55 6.49 5.64
CA PHE A 111 -1.62 5.18 6.25
C PHE A 111 -2.81 4.40 5.73
N CYS A 112 -2.57 3.19 5.27
CA CYS A 112 -3.53 2.37 4.55
C CYS A 112 -3.49 0.92 5.05
N SER A 113 -4.65 0.30 5.25
CA SER A 113 -4.65 -1.10 5.72
C SER A 113 -4.16 -2.06 4.63
N TYR A 114 -3.25 -2.95 4.99
CA TYR A 114 -2.78 -4.05 4.14
C TYR A 114 -3.74 -5.25 4.17
N GLY A 115 -4.65 -5.29 5.13
CA GLY A 115 -5.59 -6.37 5.33
C GLY A 115 -5.03 -7.52 6.17
N LYS A 116 -5.94 -8.35 6.70
CA LYS A 116 -5.60 -9.43 7.64
C LYS A 116 -4.72 -10.51 7.02
N ALA A 117 -4.98 -10.87 5.76
CA ALA A 117 -4.24 -11.94 5.08
C ALA A 117 -2.75 -11.59 4.91
N TYR A 118 -2.44 -10.33 4.59
CA TYR A 118 -1.06 -9.85 4.53
C TYR A 118 -0.37 -10.02 5.89
N TRP A 119 -1.01 -9.52 6.96
CA TRP A 119 -0.42 -9.60 8.29
C TRP A 119 -0.29 -11.03 8.81
N GLN A 120 -1.23 -11.93 8.51
CA GLN A 120 -1.10 -13.35 8.87
C GLN A 120 0.10 -14.03 8.20
N LYS A 121 0.51 -13.54 7.03
CA LYS A 121 1.65 -14.08 6.29
C LYS A 121 2.99 -13.48 6.73
N HIS A 122 2.98 -12.20 7.14
CA HIS A 122 4.19 -11.43 7.44
C HIS A 122 4.39 -11.10 8.92
N SER A 123 3.58 -11.67 9.82
CA SER A 123 3.73 -11.59 11.29
C SER A 123 4.63 -12.66 11.86
#